data_AF-A0A957HAM8-F1
#
_entry.id   AF-A0A957HAM8-F1
#
_cell.length_a   1.000
_cell.length_b   1.000
_cell.length_c   1.000
_cell.angle_alpha   90.00
_cell.angle_beta   90.00
_cell.angle_gamma   90.00
#
_symmetry.space_group_name_H-M   'P 1'
#
loop_
_entity.id
_entity.type
_entity.pdbx_description
1 polymer ?
#
loop_
_entity_poly.entity_id
_entity_poly.type
_entity_poly.pdbx_seq_one_letter_code
_entity_poly.pdbx_strand_id
1 'polypeptide(L)'
;HVFQYEPPEDLEVYIHRAGRTGRAGASGKAITLIDRMERPQLKRIMTRYNVDLVEHEMPSDEDVADTVADRIATLLENKLRTRDNLLRERMDRFIPFAKQLAESDEGQLIMAMLLDDYYQESLHAPAVPVSEQPKRQQTSDSGGEKSSRRRRSRGRRRS
;
A
#
# COMPACT_ATOMS: atom_id res chain seq x y z
N HIS A 1 -7.78 6.54 -10.95
CA HIS A 1 -7.58 7.29 -9.70
C HIS A 1 -7.42 8.77 -10.04
N VAL A 2 -7.99 9.67 -9.23
CA VAL A 2 -7.81 11.13 -9.31
C VAL A 2 -7.47 11.62 -7.91
N PHE A 3 -6.46 12.48 -7.79
CA PHE A 3 -6.08 13.12 -6.53
C PHE A 3 -6.45 14.61 -6.60
N GLN A 4 -7.15 15.10 -5.58
CA GLN A 4 -7.51 16.50 -5.40
C GLN A 4 -6.72 17.04 -4.22
N TYR A 5 -5.84 18.01 -4.47
CA TYR A 5 -4.93 18.57 -3.45
C TYR A 5 -5.56 19.67 -2.59
N GLU A 6 -6.73 20.17 -3.01
CA GLU A 6 -7.48 21.21 -2.31
C GLU A 6 -8.94 20.74 -2.20
N PRO A 7 -9.60 21.03 -1.06
CA PRO A 7 -11.01 20.72 -0.90
C PRO A 7 -11.84 21.49 -1.94
N PRO A 8 -12.91 20.86 -2.45
CA PRO A 8 -13.84 21.54 -3.34
C PRO A 8 -14.63 22.63 -2.58
N GLU A 9 -14.86 23.78 -3.23
CA GLU A 9 -15.71 24.84 -2.70
C GLU A 9 -17.21 24.48 -2.75
N ASP A 10 -17.59 23.66 -3.74
CA ASP A 10 -18.93 23.11 -3.92
C ASP A 10 -18.90 21.68 -4.52
N LEU A 11 -20.07 21.03 -4.59
CA LEU A 11 -20.16 19.66 -5.11
C LEU A 11 -19.96 19.59 -6.63
N GLU A 12 -20.42 20.58 -7.39
CA GLU A 12 -20.37 20.54 -8.85
C GLU A 12 -18.91 20.52 -9.32
N VAL A 13 -18.07 21.35 -8.69
CA VAL A 13 -16.62 21.36 -8.86
C VAL A 13 -16.01 20.02 -8.45
N TYR A 14 -16.44 19.44 -7.32
CA TYR A 14 -15.96 18.12 -6.90
C TYR A 14 -16.26 17.03 -7.93
N ILE A 15 -17.49 16.96 -8.45
CA ILE A 15 -17.92 15.97 -9.44
C ILE A 15 -17.18 16.17 -10.75
N HIS A 16 -17.00 17.40 -11.22
CA HIS A 16 -16.24 17.68 -12.44
C HIS A 16 -14.77 17.25 -12.34
N ARG A 17 -14.16 17.39 -11.17
CA ARG A 17 -12.79 16.91 -10.87
C ARG A 17 -12.76 15.38 -10.74
N ALA A 18 -13.65 14.81 -9.93
CA ALA A 18 -13.73 13.37 -9.70
C ALA A 18 -14.08 12.57 -10.97
N GLY A 19 -14.91 13.14 -11.86
CA GLY A 19 -15.30 12.55 -13.14
C GLY A 19 -14.16 12.33 -14.13
N ARG A 20 -12.93 12.70 -13.78
CA ARG A 20 -11.72 12.38 -14.55
C ARG A 20 -11.24 10.94 -14.35
N THR A 21 -11.76 10.20 -13.36
CA THR A 21 -11.55 8.75 -13.18
C THR A 21 -12.79 7.94 -13.59
N GLY A 22 -12.66 6.61 -13.76
CA GLY A 22 -13.79 5.71 -14.02
C GLY A 22 -14.36 5.80 -15.44
N ARG A 23 -13.49 5.73 -16.46
CA ARG A 23 -13.90 5.77 -17.87
C ARG A 23 -14.49 4.42 -18.33
N ALA A 24 -15.35 4.46 -19.35
CA ALA A 24 -15.93 3.28 -20.01
C ALA A 24 -16.64 2.30 -19.07
N GLY A 25 -17.35 2.82 -18.05
CA GLY A 25 -18.13 2.00 -17.11
C GLY A 25 -17.29 1.32 -16.03
N ALA A 26 -15.98 1.56 -15.97
CA ALA A 26 -15.13 1.08 -14.89
C ALA A 26 -15.29 1.94 -13.62
N SER A 27 -15.10 1.33 -12.45
CA SER A 27 -15.05 2.07 -11.19
C SER A 27 -13.81 2.98 -11.13
N GLY A 28 -13.96 4.15 -10.51
CA GLY A 28 -12.90 5.11 -10.29
C GLY A 28 -12.80 5.51 -8.83
N LYS A 29 -11.59 5.74 -8.32
CA LYS A 29 -11.37 6.32 -6.99
C LYS A 29 -10.94 7.77 -7.11
N ALA A 30 -11.62 8.66 -6.40
CA ALA A 30 -11.23 10.04 -6.20
C ALA A 30 -10.76 10.21 -4.74
N ILE A 31 -9.54 10.70 -4.55
CA ILE A 31 -8.91 10.90 -3.24
C ILE A 31 -8.73 12.39 -3.05
N THR A 32 -9.16 12.94 -1.93
CA THR A 32 -9.03 14.37 -1.61
C THR A 32 -8.15 14.52 -0.39
N LEU A 33 -7.11 15.34 -0.50
CA LEU A 33 -6.27 15.73 0.62
C LEU A 33 -6.88 16.99 1.24
N ILE A 34 -7.04 16.97 2.56
CA ILE A 34 -7.60 18.09 3.32
C ILE A 34 -6.80 18.30 4.59
N ASP A 35 -6.73 19.54 5.04
CA ASP A 35 -6.29 19.84 6.40
C ASP A 35 -7.41 19.62 7.42
N ARG A 36 -7.04 19.50 8.70
CA ARG A 36 -7.95 19.32 9.83
C ARG A 36 -9.02 20.42 9.88
N MET A 37 -8.65 21.65 9.51
CA MET A 37 -9.55 22.80 9.52
C MET A 37 -10.62 22.76 8.42
N GLU A 38 -10.35 22.06 7.32
CA GLU A 38 -11.21 21.98 6.13
C GLU A 38 -12.24 20.84 6.23
N ARG A 39 -11.99 19.86 7.12
CA ARG A 39 -12.85 18.69 7.36
C ARG A 39 -14.32 19.05 7.61
N PRO A 40 -14.68 20.05 8.45
CA PRO A 40 -16.08 20.39 8.68
C PRO A 40 -16.78 20.91 7.41
N GLN A 41 -16.07 21.68 6.58
CA GLN A 41 -16.61 22.22 5.34
C GLN A 41 -16.84 21.10 4.32
N LEU A 42 -15.86 20.23 4.10
CA LEU A 42 -16.00 19.08 3.21
C LEU A 42 -17.17 18.19 3.61
N LYS A 43 -17.27 17.86 4.91
CA LYS A 43 -18.37 17.03 5.43
C LYS A 43 -19.73 17.67 5.18
N ARG A 44 -19.87 18.99 5.37
CA ARG A 44 -21.12 19.71 5.10
C ARG A 44 -21.55 19.61 3.63
N ILE A 45 -20.60 19.79 2.71
CA ILE A 45 -20.86 19.67 1.26
C ILE A 45 -21.30 18.24 0.96
N MET A 46 -20.55 17.23 1.37
CA MET A 46 -20.85 15.83 1.03
C MET A 46 -22.16 15.34 1.63
N THR A 47 -22.47 15.70 2.89
CA THR A 47 -23.76 15.36 3.52
C THR A 47 -24.94 16.02 2.81
N ARG A 48 -24.80 17.28 2.35
CA ARG A 48 -25.86 17.97 1.59
C ARG A 48 -26.28 17.21 0.34
N TYR A 49 -25.35 16.50 -0.28
CA TYR A 49 -25.57 15.77 -1.54
C TYR A 49 -25.54 14.26 -1.38
N ASN A 50 -25.62 13.77 -0.14
CA ASN A 50 -25.71 12.36 0.20
C ASN A 50 -24.57 11.50 -0.39
N VAL A 51 -23.36 12.06 -0.36
CA VAL A 51 -22.12 11.38 -0.77
C VAL A 51 -21.41 10.85 0.47
N ASP A 52 -21.13 9.54 0.49
CA ASP A 52 -20.38 8.89 1.56
C ASP A 52 -18.88 9.16 1.42
N LEU A 53 -18.27 9.65 2.49
CA LEU A 53 -16.82 9.82 2.59
C LEU A 53 -16.22 8.65 3.36
N VAL A 54 -15.19 8.03 2.79
CA VAL A 54 -14.33 7.09 3.50
C VAL A 54 -13.09 7.85 3.93
N GLU A 55 -12.94 8.04 5.24
CA GLU A 55 -11.72 8.61 5.82
C GLU A 55 -10.65 7.53 5.87
N HIS A 56 -9.46 7.88 5.40
CA HIS A 56 -8.27 7.04 5.46
C HIS A 56 -7.27 7.69 6.40
N GLU A 57 -6.65 6.87 7.25
CA GLU A 57 -5.52 7.31 8.04
C GLU A 57 -4.31 7.53 7.13
N MET A 58 -3.46 8.48 7.53
CA MET A 58 -2.18 8.66 6.85
C MET A 58 -1.32 7.41 7.06
N PRO A 59 -0.59 6.95 6.03
CA PRO A 59 0.38 5.88 6.22
C PRO A 59 1.43 6.34 7.24
N SER A 60 1.90 5.40 8.06
CA SER A 60 3.06 5.64 8.92
C SER A 60 4.34 5.73 8.09
N ASP A 61 5.40 6.29 8.65
CA ASP A 61 6.71 6.31 8.01
C ASP A 61 7.22 4.88 7.73
N GLU A 62 6.87 3.91 8.57
CA GLU A 62 7.16 2.49 8.38
C GLU A 62 6.41 1.91 7.17
N ASP A 63 5.10 2.19 7.05
CA ASP A 63 4.30 1.75 5.89
C ASP A 63 4.87 2.31 4.58
N VAL A 64 5.32 3.57 4.61
CA VAL A 64 5.97 4.21 3.46
C VAL A 64 7.30 3.52 3.16
N ALA A 65 8.15 3.30 4.16
CA ALA A 65 9.44 2.65 3.98
C ALA A 65 9.30 1.25 3.37
N ASP A 66 8.36 0.45 3.86
CA ASP A 66 8.08 -0.89 3.33
C ASP A 66 7.60 -0.84 1.88
N THR A 67 6.65 0.07 1.57
CA THR A 67 6.13 0.23 0.20
C THR A 67 7.23 0.68 -0.76
N VAL A 68 8.14 1.55 -0.31
CA VAL A 68 9.30 2.00 -1.08
C VAL A 68 10.25 0.84 -1.35
N ALA A 69 10.58 0.04 -0.32
CA ALA A 69 11.45 -1.12 -0.45
C ALA A 69 10.88 -2.14 -1.45
N ASP A 70 9.60 -2.49 -1.34
CA ASP A 70 8.89 -3.38 -2.26
C ASP A 70 8.95 -2.87 -3.71
N ARG A 71 8.75 -1.55 -3.90
CA ARG A 71 8.81 -0.92 -5.21
C ARG A 71 10.21 -0.98 -5.80
N ILE A 72 11.23 -0.65 -5.02
CA ILE A 72 12.63 -0.70 -5.48
C ILE A 72 13.02 -2.13 -5.85
N ALA A 73 12.68 -3.12 -5.01
CA ALA A 73 12.93 -4.53 -5.27
C ALA A 73 12.30 -4.95 -6.61
N THR A 74 11.02 -4.64 -6.81
CA THR A 74 10.29 -4.95 -8.06
C THR A 74 10.96 -4.31 -9.29
N LEU A 75 11.40 -3.05 -9.18
CA LEU A 75 12.08 -2.35 -10.28
C LEU A 75 13.44 -2.97 -10.60
N LEU A 76 14.23 -3.29 -9.58
CA LEU A 76 15.55 -3.88 -9.73
C LEU A 76 15.48 -5.32 -10.27
N GLU A 77 14.52 -6.12 -9.81
CA GLU A 77 14.27 -7.48 -10.31
C GLU A 77 13.89 -7.47 -11.80
N ASN A 78 12.98 -6.57 -12.20
CA ASN A 78 12.62 -6.43 -13.60
C ASN A 78 13.83 -6.02 -14.45
N LYS A 79 14.63 -5.05 -13.97
CA LYS A 79 15.86 -4.62 -14.64
C LYS A 79 16.88 -5.75 -14.76
N LEU A 80 17.01 -6.59 -13.72
CA LEU A 80 17.87 -7.77 -13.72
C LEU A 80 17.38 -8.80 -14.74
N ARG A 81 16.07 -9.08 -14.78
CA ARG A 81 15.46 -10.04 -15.72
C ARG A 81 15.69 -9.66 -17.19
N THR A 82 15.68 -8.35 -17.49
CA THR A 82 15.85 -7.84 -18.86
C THR A 82 17.30 -7.65 -19.28
N ARG A 83 18.29 -7.92 -18.43
CA ARG A 83 19.71 -7.80 -18.81
C ARG A 83 20.13 -8.85 -19.83
N ASP A 84 20.89 -8.40 -20.83
CA ASP A 84 21.58 -9.27 -21.78
C ASP A 84 22.77 -10.01 -21.13
N ASN A 85 23.35 -10.96 -21.87
CA ASN A 85 24.44 -11.80 -21.37
C ASN A 85 25.71 -11.01 -21.05
N LEU A 86 26.05 -9.98 -21.85
CA LEU A 86 27.26 -9.17 -21.63
C LEU A 86 27.16 -8.37 -20.33
N LEU A 87 25.99 -7.78 -20.07
CA LEU A 87 25.72 -7.04 -18.85
C LEU A 87 25.71 -7.94 -17.62
N ARG A 88 25.21 -9.18 -17.73
CA ARG A 88 25.29 -10.16 -16.64
C ARG A 88 26.73 -10.55 -16.34
N GLU A 89 27.52 -10.91 -17.35
CA GLU A 89 28.92 -11.27 -17.15
C GLU A 89 29.72 -10.12 -16.50
N ARG A 90 29.46 -8.87 -16.93
CA ARG A 90 30.11 -7.70 -16.34
C ARG A 90 29.68 -7.48 -14.89
N MET A 91 28.42 -7.78 -14.55
CA MET A 91 27.89 -7.69 -13.18
C MET A 91 28.47 -8.79 -12.28
N ASP A 92 28.66 -10.01 -12.78
CA ASP A 92 29.17 -11.14 -11.99
C ASP A 92 30.55 -10.84 -11.37
N ARG A 93 31.37 -10.04 -12.05
CA ARG A 93 32.68 -9.57 -11.57
C ARG A 93 32.59 -8.77 -10.26
N PHE A 94 31.44 -8.16 -9.98
CA PHE A 94 31.21 -7.36 -8.78
C PHE A 94 30.55 -8.14 -7.64
N ILE A 95 30.07 -9.37 -7.86
CA ILE A 95 29.38 -10.16 -6.82
C ILE A 95 30.22 -10.30 -5.54
N PRO A 96 31.53 -10.63 -5.59
CA PRO A 96 32.33 -10.73 -4.38
C PRO A 96 32.39 -9.41 -3.60
N PHE A 97 32.56 -8.29 -4.31
CA PHE A 97 32.60 -6.97 -3.69
C PHE A 97 31.23 -6.56 -3.12
N ALA A 98 30.15 -6.86 -3.83
CA ALA A 98 28.79 -6.60 -3.35
C ALA A 98 28.48 -7.37 -2.05
N LYS A 99 28.93 -8.63 -1.93
CA LYS A 99 28.82 -9.40 -0.69
C LYS A 99 29.60 -8.77 0.46
N GLN A 100 30.85 -8.38 0.20
CA GLN A 100 31.68 -7.68 1.19
C GLN A 100 31.03 -6.36 1.64
N LEU A 101 30.45 -5.60 0.70
CA LEU A 101 29.75 -4.35 0.99
C LEU A 101 28.51 -4.59 1.87
N ALA A 102 27.82 -5.71 1.70
CA ALA A 102 26.65 -6.05 2.52
C ALA A 102 26.99 -6.41 3.97
N GLU A 103 28.21 -6.88 4.22
CA GLU A 103 28.67 -7.32 5.53
C GLU A 103 29.23 -6.19 6.41
N SER A 104 29.49 -5.00 5.86
CA SER A 104 30.05 -3.87 6.62
C SER A 104 29.04 -2.73 6.81
N ASP A 105 29.09 -2.07 7.97
CA ASP A 105 28.21 -0.92 8.28
C ASP A 105 28.40 0.24 7.27
N GLU A 106 29.66 0.55 6.92
CA GLU A 106 29.97 1.56 5.90
C GLU A 106 29.45 1.15 4.53
N GLY A 107 29.52 -0.15 4.20
CA GLY A 107 28.98 -0.67 2.95
C GLY A 107 27.45 -0.63 2.90
N GLN A 108 26.78 -0.88 4.02
CA GLN A 108 25.33 -0.71 4.15
C GLN A 108 24.92 0.75 3.94
N LEU A 109 25.69 1.72 4.43
CA LEU A 109 25.44 3.15 4.15
C LEU A 109 25.58 3.48 2.66
N ILE A 110 26.61 2.95 1.99
CA ILE A 110 26.79 3.13 0.55
C ILE A 110 25.63 2.50 -0.22
N MET A 111 25.19 1.29 0.15
CA MET A 111 24.03 0.65 -0.47
C MET A 111 22.75 1.45 -0.24
N ALA A 112 22.54 1.96 0.98
CA ALA A 112 21.38 2.80 1.30
C ALA A 112 21.35 4.07 0.44
N MET A 113 22.49 4.76 0.29
CA MET A 113 22.63 5.92 -0.60
C MET A 113 22.28 5.56 -2.06
N LEU A 114 22.80 4.45 -2.59
CA LEU A 114 22.51 4.01 -3.95
C LEU A 114 21.04 3.64 -4.16
N LEU A 115 20.38 3.07 -3.16
CA LEU A 115 18.97 2.72 -3.21
C LEU A 115 18.07 3.97 -3.15
N ASP A 116 18.41 4.95 -2.31
CA ASP A 116 17.71 6.24 -2.26
C ASP A 116 17.85 6.99 -3.58
N ASP A 117 19.07 7.19 -4.09
CA ASP A 117 19.32 7.84 -5.38
C ASP A 117 18.52 7.17 -6.51
N TYR A 118 18.55 5.83 -6.57
CA TYR A 118 17.79 5.06 -7.55
C TYR A 118 16.27 5.25 -7.40
N TYR A 119 15.77 5.30 -6.17
CA TYR A 119 14.35 5.54 -5.91
C TYR A 119 13.93 6.94 -6.38
N GLN A 120 14.68 7.98 -6.00
CA GLN A 120 14.42 9.36 -6.41
C GLN A 120 14.44 9.51 -7.94
N GLU A 121 15.43 8.95 -8.61
CA GLU A 121 15.47 8.91 -10.08
C GLU A 121 14.24 8.20 -10.67
N SER A 122 13.78 7.11 -10.05
CA SER A 122 12.61 6.36 -10.50
C SER A 122 11.28 7.09 -10.27
N LEU A 123 11.21 8.03 -9.32
CA LEU A 123 10.03 8.88 -9.10
C LEU A 123 9.84 9.89 -10.24
N HIS A 124 10.94 10.31 -10.87
CA HIS A 124 10.92 11.19 -12.02
C HIS A 124 10.70 10.46 -13.36
N ALA A 125 10.75 9.12 -13.36
CA ALA A 125 10.38 8.28 -14.49
C ALA A 125 8.86 8.03 -14.52
N PRO A 126 8.22 7.87 -15.71
CA PRO A 126 6.78 7.67 -15.80
C PRO A 126 6.33 6.46 -14.97
N ALA A 127 5.28 6.65 -14.17
CA ALA A 127 4.85 5.69 -13.15
C ALA A 127 4.57 4.29 -13.72
N VAL A 128 5.26 3.29 -13.18
CA VAL A 128 4.89 1.88 -13.35
C VAL A 128 3.63 1.64 -12.50
N PRO A 129 2.55 1.07 -13.05
CA PRO A 129 1.34 0.82 -12.29
C PRO A 129 1.64 -0.14 -11.13
N VAL A 130 1.43 0.34 -9.91
CA VAL A 130 1.49 -0.49 -8.70
C VAL A 130 0.30 -1.45 -8.77
N SER A 131 0.57 -2.74 -8.91
CA SER A 131 -0.46 -3.77 -8.77
C SER A 131 -0.99 -3.76 -7.33
N GLU A 132 -2.30 -3.61 -7.16
CA GLU A 132 -2.97 -3.68 -5.85
C GLU A 132 -2.61 -5.01 -5.19
N GLN A 133 -1.77 -4.99 -4.14
CA GLN A 133 -1.45 -6.19 -3.35
C GLN A 133 -2.70 -6.69 -2.60
N PRO A 134 -2.90 -8.02 -2.46
CA PRO A 134 -4.06 -8.57 -1.78
C PRO A 134 -3.93 -8.40 -0.26
N LYS A 135 -4.99 -7.86 0.38
CA LYS A 135 -5.06 -7.67 1.83
C LYS A 135 -4.87 -8.99 2.57
N ARG A 136 -3.86 -9.05 3.45
CA ARG A 136 -3.56 -10.17 4.34
C ARG A 136 -4.66 -10.28 5.41
N GLN A 137 -5.40 -11.39 5.41
CA GLN A 137 -6.42 -11.70 6.42
C GLN A 137 -5.75 -12.07 7.74
N GLN A 138 -5.87 -11.21 8.76
CA GLN A 138 -5.67 -11.58 10.15
C GLN A 138 -6.94 -12.25 10.66
N THR A 139 -6.88 -13.54 11.00
CA THR A 139 -7.84 -14.15 11.93
C THR A 139 -7.11 -14.46 13.22
N SER A 140 -7.46 -13.68 14.22
CA SER A 140 -7.05 -13.76 15.62
C SER A 140 -7.37 -15.11 16.24
N ASP A 141 -6.37 -15.66 16.89
CA ASP A 141 -6.46 -16.68 17.92
C ASP A 141 -7.17 -16.11 19.16
N SER A 142 -8.19 -16.78 19.65
CA SER A 142 -8.77 -16.50 20.97
C SER A 142 -9.14 -17.81 21.65
N GLY A 143 -8.20 -18.34 22.42
CA GLY A 143 -8.42 -19.42 23.38
C GLY A 143 -9.30 -18.95 24.55
N GLY A 144 -10.16 -19.86 25.02
CA GLY A 144 -10.98 -19.69 26.21
C GLY A 144 -11.47 -21.04 26.73
N GLU A 145 -10.68 -21.66 27.60
CA GLU A 145 -11.10 -22.82 28.40
C GLU A 145 -12.30 -22.48 29.29
N LYS A 146 -13.26 -23.41 29.44
CA LYS A 146 -13.74 -23.82 30.78
C LYS A 146 -14.51 -25.14 30.79
N SER A 147 -13.90 -26.04 31.55
CA SER A 147 -14.34 -27.29 32.14
C SER A 147 -15.74 -27.36 32.80
N SER A 148 -16.42 -28.47 32.54
CA SER A 148 -17.24 -29.31 33.45
C SER A 148 -18.57 -28.80 34.03
N ARG A 149 -19.64 -29.60 33.84
CA ARG A 149 -20.31 -30.37 34.93
C ARG A 149 -21.45 -31.28 34.44
N ARG A 150 -21.25 -32.57 34.73
CA ARG A 150 -22.18 -33.69 34.98
C ARG A 150 -23.66 -33.36 35.29
N ARG A 151 -24.58 -34.19 34.75
CA ARG A 151 -25.47 -35.16 35.46
C ARG A 151 -26.49 -35.76 34.46
N ARG A 152 -26.35 -37.01 34.00
CA ARG A 152 -27.00 -38.24 34.52
C ARG A 152 -28.46 -38.10 34.96
N SER A 153 -29.38 -38.76 34.23
CA SER A 153 -30.52 -39.59 34.75
C SER A 153 -31.50 -39.89 33.60
N ARG A 154 -31.45 -41.09 33.01
CA ARG A 154 -32.45 -42.18 33.17
C ARG A 154 -33.89 -41.85 32.72
N GLY A 155 -34.27 -42.44 31.58
CA GLY A 155 -35.26 -43.54 31.56
C GLY A 155 -36.73 -43.22 31.22
N ARG A 156 -37.19 -43.76 30.09
CA ARG A 156 -38.43 -44.57 29.88
C ARG A 156 -38.68 -44.69 28.36
N ARG A 157 -38.31 -45.82 27.74
CA ARG A 157 -39.09 -47.05 27.45
C ARG A 157 -40.28 -46.86 26.48
N ARG A 158 -40.20 -47.69 25.43
CA ARG A 158 -41.10 -48.01 24.31
C ARG A 158 -42.50 -48.48 24.75
N SER A 159 -43.40 -48.56 23.76
CA SER A 159 -44.50 -49.55 23.57
C SER A 159 -45.37 -49.88 24.78
#